data_AF-A0A3D2AVQ2-F1
#
_entry.id   AF-A0A3D2AVQ2-F1
#
_cell.length_a   1.000
_cell.length_b   1.000
_cell.length_c   1.000
_cell.angle_alpha   90.00
_cell.angle_beta   90.00
_cell.angle_gamma   90.00
#
_symmetry.space_group_name_H-M   'P 1'
#
loop_
_entity.id
_entity.type
_entity.pdbx_description
1 polymer ?
#
loop_
_entity_poly.entity_id
_entity_poly.type
_entity_poly.pdbx_seq_one_letter_code
_entity_poly.pdbx_strand_id
1 'polypeptide(L)'
;LVPRWDLFVTEHAWRDIGFTILPCNWVQCQENSTDPVHAEWLHGVYGLYLAQKTGAEVPPWRVAMARPHQKIGFEKFAHGVFKKRVVEGTSEEDDIWKVGHPWVFPNILRSTTGTTSTEFQIRVPIDDYNTLHVVYTRYQFPSEVDVPPQEVVPYYEIPLYINGELNLEVPLPQDFMAWVTQGPVTNRTIERLGESDIGVIQFRQMLFEAIDVVKDGGDPMNVFRIPEENECIMMTQESVYYTPDRNQARMIYHGHQRYNPKIEEIIGMFPK
;
A
#
# COMPACT_ATOMS: atom_id res chain seq x y z
N LEU A 1 8.54 15.84 -15.95
CA LEU A 1 7.28 16.36 -15.38
C LEU A 1 6.97 15.58 -14.11
N VAL A 2 6.26 16.16 -13.14
CA VAL A 2 5.78 15.39 -11.97
C VAL A 2 4.65 14.46 -12.45
N PRO A 3 4.71 13.14 -12.17
CA PRO A 3 3.68 12.20 -12.62
C PRO A 3 2.29 12.58 -12.07
N ARG A 4 1.31 12.71 -12.95
CA ARG A 4 -0.08 13.02 -12.60
C ARG A 4 -0.89 11.73 -12.47
N TRP A 5 -0.52 10.88 -11.50
CA TRP A 5 -1.28 9.68 -11.18
C TRP A 5 -2.72 10.02 -10.77
N ASP A 6 -3.67 9.17 -11.14
CA ASP A 6 -5.10 9.36 -10.92
C ASP A 6 -5.48 9.82 -9.49
N LEU A 7 -4.92 9.26 -8.43
CA LEU A 7 -5.27 9.67 -7.05
C LEU A 7 -4.88 11.13 -6.75
N PHE A 8 -3.83 11.63 -7.39
CA PHE A 8 -3.37 13.01 -7.22
C PHE A 8 -4.27 14.03 -7.91
N VAL A 9 -4.96 13.63 -8.98
CA VAL A 9 -5.64 14.59 -9.87
C VAL A 9 -7.15 14.38 -10.03
N THR A 10 -7.67 13.21 -9.65
CA THR A 10 -9.12 12.91 -9.72
C THR A 10 -9.95 13.98 -9.00
N GLU A 11 -10.94 14.54 -9.68
CA GLU A 11 -11.88 15.49 -9.10
C GLU A 11 -12.91 14.78 -8.20
N HIS A 12 -13.78 15.53 -7.50
CA HIS A 12 -14.81 14.96 -6.61
C HIS A 12 -14.23 14.03 -5.53
N ALA A 13 -13.16 14.47 -4.88
CA ALA A 13 -12.41 13.67 -3.93
C ALA A 13 -11.83 14.54 -2.81
N TRP A 14 -11.72 13.94 -1.62
CA TRP A 14 -10.99 14.50 -0.49
C TRP A 14 -9.70 13.73 -0.27
N ARG A 15 -8.64 14.38 0.22
CA ARG A 15 -7.36 13.72 0.50
C ARG A 15 -6.86 13.95 1.91
N ASP A 16 -5.98 13.05 2.36
CA ASP A 16 -5.10 13.28 3.50
C ASP A 16 -3.73 12.65 3.25
N ILE A 17 -2.75 13.03 4.09
CA ILE A 17 -1.39 12.48 4.03
C ILE A 17 -0.97 11.98 5.41
N GLY A 18 -0.87 10.66 5.57
CA GLY A 18 -0.17 10.05 6.69
C GLY A 18 1.33 9.97 6.38
N PHE A 19 2.21 10.12 7.37
CA PHE A 19 3.64 9.91 7.15
C PHE A 19 4.38 9.39 8.39
N THR A 20 5.51 8.72 8.15
CA THR A 20 6.42 8.23 9.19
C THR A 20 7.85 8.23 8.65
N ILE A 21 8.82 8.64 9.48
CA ILE A 21 10.24 8.40 9.20
C ILE A 21 10.60 7.03 9.76
N LEU A 22 11.03 6.12 8.89
CA LEU A 22 11.45 4.77 9.23
C LEU A 22 12.98 4.72 9.24
N PRO A 23 13.60 4.21 10.32
CA PRO A 23 15.06 4.10 10.43
C PRO A 23 15.61 2.89 9.67
N CYS A 24 15.20 2.77 8.41
CA CYS A 24 15.53 1.65 7.57
C CYS A 24 15.50 2.02 6.06
N ASN A 25 16.27 1.30 5.24
CA ASN A 25 16.44 1.58 3.81
C ASN A 25 15.15 1.35 3.01
N TRP A 26 14.87 2.21 2.04
CA TRP A 26 13.60 2.19 1.29
C TRP A 26 13.36 0.90 0.50
N VAL A 27 14.43 0.20 0.09
CA VAL A 27 14.32 -1.04 -0.70
C VAL A 27 13.60 -2.11 0.09
N GLN A 28 13.88 -2.30 1.38
CA GLN A 28 13.17 -3.33 2.17
C GLN A 28 11.71 -2.95 2.44
N CYS A 29 11.41 -1.65 2.55
CA CYS A 29 10.03 -1.16 2.62
C CYS A 29 9.25 -1.39 1.31
N GLN A 30 9.94 -1.35 0.17
CA GLN A 30 9.33 -1.58 -1.13
C GLN A 30 9.23 -3.07 -1.49
N GLU A 31 10.17 -3.91 -1.06
CA GLU A 31 10.12 -5.36 -1.24
C GLU A 31 8.81 -5.95 -0.67
N ASN A 32 8.32 -5.42 0.46
CA ASN A 32 6.99 -5.72 1.00
C ASN A 32 5.84 -5.50 0.00
N SER A 33 5.92 -4.47 -0.84
CA SER A 33 4.91 -4.20 -1.87
C SER A 33 4.82 -5.32 -2.90
N THR A 34 5.90 -6.07 -3.08
CA THR A 34 6.03 -7.16 -4.05
C THR A 34 5.76 -8.54 -3.45
N ASP A 35 5.67 -8.65 -2.12
CA ASP A 35 5.35 -9.89 -1.43
C ASP A 35 3.85 -9.96 -1.13
N PRO A 36 3.08 -10.88 -1.73
CA PRO A 36 1.69 -11.11 -1.34
C PRO A 36 1.56 -11.96 -0.06
N VAL A 37 2.57 -12.73 0.31
CA VAL A 37 2.51 -13.75 1.36
C VAL A 37 2.51 -13.14 2.76
N HIS A 38 3.19 -12.00 3.01
CA HIS A 38 3.08 -11.32 4.31
C HIS A 38 1.64 -10.96 4.66
N ALA A 39 0.75 -10.72 3.69
CA ALA A 39 -0.64 -10.41 4.00
C ALA A 39 -1.33 -11.56 4.76
N GLU A 40 -0.97 -12.80 4.45
CA GLU A 40 -1.45 -13.99 5.15
C GLU A 40 -0.84 -14.09 6.54
N TRP A 41 0.48 -14.00 6.65
CA TRP A 41 1.18 -14.28 7.91
C TRP A 41 1.16 -13.10 8.89
N LEU A 42 1.44 -11.89 8.41
CA LEU A 42 1.53 -10.69 9.24
C LEU A 42 0.15 -10.13 9.60
N HIS A 43 -0.72 -9.92 8.60
CA HIS A 43 -2.02 -9.30 8.85
C HIS A 43 -3.12 -10.31 9.19
N GLY A 44 -3.04 -11.52 8.63
CA GLY A 44 -3.94 -12.63 8.94
C GLY A 44 -3.54 -13.35 10.23
N VAL A 45 -2.61 -14.31 10.15
CA VAL A 45 -2.24 -15.23 11.25
C VAL A 45 -1.77 -14.48 12.49
N TYR A 46 -0.81 -13.58 12.36
CA TYR A 46 -0.29 -12.81 13.49
C TYR A 46 -1.35 -11.82 14.03
N GLY A 47 -2.13 -11.20 13.15
CA GLY A 47 -3.28 -10.39 13.55
C GLY A 47 -4.32 -11.17 14.39
N LEU A 48 -4.60 -12.43 14.04
CA LEU A 48 -5.50 -13.30 14.81
C LEU A 48 -4.89 -13.64 16.18
N TYR A 49 -3.60 -13.94 16.23
CA TYR A 49 -2.88 -14.17 17.48
C TYR A 49 -2.94 -12.95 18.42
N LEU A 50 -2.74 -11.74 17.90
CA LEU A 50 -2.86 -10.51 18.69
C LEU A 50 -4.27 -10.31 19.26
N ALA A 51 -5.31 -10.58 18.47
CA ALA A 51 -6.69 -10.47 18.93
C ALA A 51 -7.00 -11.47 20.05
N GLN A 52 -6.54 -12.72 19.93
CA GLN A 52 -6.67 -13.73 20.97
C GLN A 52 -5.98 -13.33 22.28
N LYS A 53 -4.77 -12.75 22.19
CA LYS A 53 -4.00 -12.31 23.36
C LYS A 53 -4.64 -11.14 24.11
N THR A 54 -5.30 -10.24 23.37
CA THR A 54 -5.89 -9.00 23.91
C THR A 54 -7.37 -9.11 24.24
N GLY A 55 -8.05 -10.15 23.74
CA GLY A 55 -9.51 -10.27 23.81
C GLY A 55 -10.24 -9.30 22.86
N ALA A 56 -9.53 -8.69 21.91
CA ALA A 56 -10.13 -7.81 20.92
C ALA A 56 -11.03 -8.59 19.95
N GLU A 57 -12.08 -7.93 19.47
CA GLU A 57 -12.95 -8.48 18.44
C GLU A 57 -12.15 -8.78 17.16
N VAL A 58 -12.40 -9.94 16.56
CA VAL A 58 -11.79 -10.34 15.30
C VAL A 58 -12.72 -9.96 14.15
N PRO A 59 -12.37 -8.98 13.31
CA PRO A 59 -13.21 -8.62 12.19
C PRO A 59 -13.14 -9.67 11.07
N PRO A 60 -14.22 -9.87 10.27
CA PRO A 60 -14.26 -10.88 9.21
C PRO A 60 -13.14 -10.78 8.18
N TRP A 61 -12.72 -9.56 7.84
CA TRP A 61 -11.63 -9.32 6.88
C TRP A 61 -10.30 -9.94 7.35
N ARG A 62 -10.05 -9.99 8.66
CA ARG A 62 -8.82 -10.54 9.23
C ARG A 62 -8.78 -12.06 9.11
N VAL A 63 -9.92 -12.72 9.38
CA VAL A 63 -10.08 -14.16 9.14
C VAL A 63 -9.86 -14.48 7.67
N ALA A 64 -10.38 -13.62 6.78
CA ALA A 64 -10.22 -13.82 5.36
C ALA A 64 -8.78 -13.61 4.84
N MET A 65 -8.00 -12.72 5.46
CA MET A 65 -6.58 -12.56 5.17
C MET A 65 -5.74 -13.77 5.61
N ALA A 66 -6.13 -14.47 6.69
CA ALA A 66 -5.42 -15.64 7.19
C ALA A 66 -5.61 -16.92 6.33
N ARG A 67 -6.37 -16.84 5.24
CA ARG A 67 -6.57 -17.98 4.34
C ARG A 67 -5.29 -18.26 3.53
N PRO A 68 -4.87 -19.53 3.41
CA PRO A 68 -3.65 -19.87 2.68
C PRO A 68 -3.67 -19.42 1.22
N HIS A 69 -2.55 -18.84 0.77
CA HIS A 69 -2.30 -18.63 -0.66
C HIS A 69 -2.15 -19.98 -1.38
N GLN A 70 -2.93 -20.18 -2.43
CA GLN A 70 -2.89 -21.36 -3.30
C GLN A 70 -2.07 -21.10 -4.56
N LYS A 71 -2.06 -19.86 -5.05
CA LYS A 71 -1.32 -19.43 -6.23
C LYS A 71 -0.95 -17.97 -6.11
N ILE A 72 0.23 -17.60 -6.59
CA ILE A 72 0.67 -16.21 -6.76
C ILE A 72 1.09 -16.00 -8.22
N GLY A 73 0.95 -14.77 -8.70
CA GLY A 73 1.30 -14.39 -10.07
C GLY A 73 1.74 -12.94 -10.13
N PHE A 74 2.54 -12.61 -11.14
CA PHE A 74 3.10 -11.28 -11.32
C PHE A 74 3.04 -10.92 -12.80
N GLU A 75 2.42 -9.78 -13.12
CA GLU A 75 2.24 -9.31 -14.48
C GLU A 75 2.79 -7.89 -14.62
N LYS A 76 3.83 -7.71 -15.44
CA LYS A 76 4.37 -6.37 -15.74
C LYS A 76 3.33 -5.56 -16.53
N PHE A 77 3.21 -4.28 -16.21
CA PHE A 77 2.48 -3.30 -17.02
C PHE A 77 3.34 -2.06 -17.26
N ALA A 78 2.81 -1.06 -17.96
CA ALA A 78 3.56 0.12 -18.40
C ALA A 78 4.29 0.87 -17.27
N HIS A 79 3.77 0.82 -16.04
CA HIS A 79 4.28 1.60 -14.91
C HIS A 79 4.75 0.76 -13.72
N GLY A 80 4.71 -0.58 -13.80
CA GLY A 80 5.09 -1.43 -12.68
C GLY A 80 4.63 -2.88 -12.86
N VAL A 81 4.10 -3.48 -11.78
CA VAL A 81 3.65 -4.87 -11.78
C VAL A 81 2.32 -5.01 -11.02
N PHE A 82 1.43 -5.84 -11.55
CA PHE A 82 0.29 -6.38 -10.84
C PHE A 82 0.68 -7.66 -10.11
N LYS A 83 0.57 -7.68 -8.77
CA LYS A 83 0.64 -8.91 -7.98
C LYS A 83 -0.74 -9.55 -7.91
N LYS A 84 -0.81 -10.84 -8.20
CA LYS A 84 -2.03 -11.64 -8.34
C LYS A 84 -1.98 -12.77 -7.32
N ARG A 85 -3.13 -13.13 -6.76
CA ARG A 85 -3.24 -14.25 -5.83
C ARG A 85 -4.57 -15.00 -5.96
N VAL A 86 -4.49 -16.30 -5.80
CA VAL A 86 -5.63 -17.16 -5.44
C VAL A 86 -5.40 -17.58 -4.00
N VAL A 87 -6.34 -17.25 -3.11
CA VAL A 87 -6.36 -17.72 -1.72
C VAL A 87 -7.44 -18.78 -1.55
N GLU A 88 -7.37 -19.57 -0.48
CA GLU A 88 -8.35 -20.61 -0.20
C GLU A 88 -9.81 -20.07 -0.27
N GLY A 89 -10.66 -20.78 -1.03
CA GLY A 89 -12.05 -20.39 -1.28
C GLY A 89 -12.25 -19.30 -2.35
N THR A 90 -11.20 -18.95 -3.10
CA THR A 90 -11.27 -18.07 -4.29
C THR A 90 -10.75 -18.79 -5.54
N SER A 91 -10.81 -18.14 -6.69
CA SER A 91 -10.44 -18.71 -7.98
C SER A 91 -9.73 -17.68 -8.87
N GLU A 92 -9.24 -18.15 -10.01
CA GLU A 92 -8.69 -17.27 -11.06
C GLU A 92 -9.76 -16.37 -11.72
N GLU A 93 -11.04 -16.60 -11.43
CA GLU A 93 -12.13 -15.77 -11.94
C GLU A 93 -12.37 -14.49 -11.12
N ASP A 94 -11.76 -14.37 -9.95
CA ASP A 94 -11.89 -13.23 -9.04
C ASP A 94 -10.95 -12.07 -9.45
N ASP A 95 -11.36 -10.82 -9.18
CA ASP A 95 -10.62 -9.61 -9.59
C ASP A 95 -9.17 -9.59 -9.08
N ILE A 96 -8.90 -10.16 -7.89
CA ILE A 96 -7.56 -10.24 -7.29
C ILE A 96 -6.59 -11.03 -8.19
N TRP A 97 -7.09 -11.97 -8.99
CA TRP A 97 -6.30 -12.69 -9.99
C TRP A 97 -6.44 -12.07 -11.39
N LYS A 98 -7.66 -11.77 -11.84
CA LYS A 98 -7.90 -11.23 -13.20
C LYS A 98 -7.20 -9.90 -13.42
N VAL A 99 -7.40 -8.96 -12.49
CA VAL A 99 -6.84 -7.61 -12.54
C VAL A 99 -5.50 -7.58 -11.81
N GLY A 100 -5.49 -7.99 -10.54
CA GLY A 100 -4.31 -7.92 -9.68
C GLY A 100 -4.09 -6.55 -9.04
N HIS A 101 -3.23 -6.56 -8.03
CA HIS A 101 -2.93 -5.43 -7.17
C HIS A 101 -1.65 -4.73 -7.61
N PRO A 102 -1.70 -3.46 -8.03
CA PRO A 102 -0.55 -2.80 -8.63
C PRO A 102 0.41 -2.24 -7.57
N TRP A 103 1.69 -2.39 -7.85
CA TRP A 103 2.71 -1.48 -7.36
C TRP A 103 3.40 -0.80 -8.55
N VAL A 104 3.75 0.46 -8.36
CA VAL A 104 4.33 1.35 -9.35
C VAL A 104 5.82 1.43 -9.11
N PHE A 105 6.59 1.19 -10.15
CA PHE A 105 8.03 1.29 -10.06
C PHE A 105 8.46 2.77 -9.89
N PRO A 106 9.46 3.08 -9.06
CA PRO A 106 10.21 2.14 -8.24
C PRO A 106 9.63 1.91 -6.84
N ASN A 107 8.81 2.81 -6.31
CA ASN A 107 8.66 2.96 -4.85
C ASN A 107 7.23 3.25 -4.36
N ILE A 108 6.21 2.94 -5.16
CA ILE A 108 4.81 3.21 -4.80
C ILE A 108 4.02 1.90 -4.76
N LEU A 109 3.25 1.67 -3.69
CA LEU A 109 2.17 0.69 -3.66
C LEU A 109 0.85 1.44 -3.77
N ARG A 110 -0.03 1.01 -4.67
CA ARG A 110 -1.42 1.45 -4.63
C ARG A 110 -2.19 0.47 -3.77
N SER A 111 -2.80 0.95 -2.69
CA SER A 111 -3.57 0.13 -1.76
C SER A 111 -4.97 0.70 -1.59
N THR A 112 -5.84 -0.05 -0.94
CA THR A 112 -7.21 0.38 -0.64
C THR A 112 -7.50 0.06 0.83
N THR A 113 -8.03 1.04 1.56
CA THR A 113 -8.56 0.83 2.91
C THR A 113 -10.08 0.87 2.82
N GLY A 114 -10.70 -0.31 2.82
CA GLY A 114 -12.14 -0.45 2.60
C GLY A 114 -12.53 -0.27 1.13
N THR A 115 -13.61 0.47 0.89
CA THR A 115 -14.24 0.60 -0.45
C THR A 115 -14.40 2.05 -0.87
N THR A 116 -14.24 2.99 0.06
CA THR A 116 -14.37 4.43 -0.15
C THR A 116 -13.03 5.16 -0.18
N SER A 117 -11.93 4.50 0.18
CA SER A 117 -10.59 5.12 0.19
C SER A 117 -9.56 4.27 -0.55
N THR A 118 -8.78 4.93 -1.40
CA THR A 118 -7.65 4.35 -2.14
C THR A 118 -6.43 5.20 -1.83
N GLU A 119 -5.27 4.58 -1.65
CA GLU A 119 -4.06 5.26 -1.22
C GLU A 119 -2.85 4.91 -2.08
N PHE A 120 -1.94 5.86 -2.21
CA PHE A 120 -0.55 5.57 -2.58
C PHE A 120 0.31 5.55 -1.33
N GLN A 121 0.93 4.42 -1.05
CA GLN A 121 2.02 4.33 -0.10
C GLN A 121 3.33 4.52 -0.86
N ILE A 122 4.07 5.57 -0.54
CA ILE A 122 5.25 6.04 -1.26
C ILE A 122 6.46 5.94 -0.33
N ARG A 123 7.49 5.23 -0.76
CA ARG A 123 8.74 5.04 0.01
C ARG A 123 9.78 6.04 -0.51
N VAL A 124 9.92 7.19 0.13
CA VAL A 124 10.87 8.22 -0.29
C VAL A 124 12.22 7.97 0.40
N PRO A 125 13.31 7.67 -0.34
CA PRO A 125 14.64 7.57 0.25
C PRO A 125 15.08 8.93 0.78
N ILE A 126 15.35 9.04 2.08
CA ILE A 126 15.99 10.22 2.67
C ILE A 126 17.51 10.07 2.50
N ASP A 127 18.02 8.90 2.87
CA ASP A 127 19.41 8.48 2.76
C ASP A 127 19.49 6.94 2.73
N ASP A 128 20.68 6.37 2.89
CA ASP A 128 20.91 4.91 2.87
C ASP A 128 20.25 4.16 4.03
N TYR A 129 19.92 4.85 5.13
CA TYR A 129 19.49 4.29 6.40
C TYR A 129 18.08 4.74 6.81
N ASN A 130 17.47 5.70 6.12
CA ASN A 130 16.20 6.30 6.50
C ASN A 130 15.26 6.46 5.30
N THR A 131 13.99 6.15 5.53
CA THR A 131 12.91 6.29 4.55
C THR A 131 11.82 7.18 5.12
N LEU A 132 11.39 8.18 4.35
CA LEU A 132 10.11 8.84 4.60
C LEU A 132 9.02 8.00 3.91
N HIS A 133 8.22 7.30 4.71
CA HIS A 133 7.03 6.63 4.22
C HIS A 133 5.87 7.62 4.23
N VAL A 134 5.23 7.79 3.07
CA VAL A 134 4.11 8.71 2.88
C VAL A 134 2.92 7.91 2.41
N VAL A 135 1.76 8.08 3.03
CA VAL A 135 0.50 7.53 2.57
C VAL A 135 -0.40 8.66 2.12
N TYR A 136 -0.56 8.79 0.80
CA TYR A 136 -1.49 9.73 0.19
C TYR A 136 -2.83 9.06 -0.01
N THR A 137 -3.79 9.35 0.86
CA THR A 137 -5.13 8.76 0.79
C THR A 137 -6.05 9.63 -0.03
N ARG A 138 -6.83 9.03 -0.93
CA ARG A 138 -7.95 9.65 -1.64
C ARG A 138 -9.25 9.00 -1.20
N TYR A 139 -10.15 9.79 -0.65
CA TYR A 139 -11.54 9.42 -0.36
C TYR A 139 -12.43 9.78 -1.54
N GLN A 140 -13.24 8.83 -1.99
CA GLN A 140 -14.25 9.04 -3.02
C GLN A 140 -15.62 8.96 -2.41
N PHE A 141 -16.44 9.93 -2.81
CA PHE A 141 -17.79 10.07 -2.33
C PHE A 141 -18.77 9.73 -3.45
N PRO A 142 -19.99 9.28 -3.11
CA PRO A 142 -21.08 9.23 -4.06
C PRO A 142 -21.28 10.58 -4.78
N SER A 143 -21.80 10.54 -6.01
CA SER A 143 -21.97 11.73 -6.87
C SER A 143 -22.86 12.82 -6.25
N GLU A 144 -23.75 12.44 -5.35
CA GLU A 144 -24.73 13.29 -4.67
C GLU A 144 -24.15 14.05 -3.46
N VAL A 145 -22.96 13.68 -3.00
CA VAL A 145 -22.28 14.35 -1.89
C VAL A 145 -21.56 15.58 -2.42
N ASP A 146 -21.89 16.76 -1.88
CA ASP A 146 -21.12 17.97 -2.15
C ASP A 146 -19.77 17.90 -1.41
N VAL A 147 -18.70 17.61 -2.15
CA VAL A 147 -17.34 17.51 -1.60
C VAL A 147 -16.75 18.92 -1.54
N PRO A 148 -16.44 19.46 -0.34
CA PRO A 148 -15.91 20.81 -0.24
C PRO A 148 -14.56 20.95 -0.95
N PRO A 149 -14.24 22.14 -1.48
CA PRO A 149 -12.92 22.40 -2.05
C PRO A 149 -11.83 22.23 -0.97
N GLN A 150 -10.74 21.60 -1.35
CA GLN A 150 -9.61 21.34 -0.46
C GLN A 150 -8.41 22.22 -0.85
N GLU A 151 -8.30 23.40 -0.23
CA GLU A 151 -7.14 24.28 -0.46
C GLU A 151 -5.84 23.70 0.10
N VAL A 152 -5.93 22.98 1.22
CA VAL A 152 -4.81 22.34 1.90
C VAL A 152 -5.14 20.89 2.20
N VAL A 153 -4.26 19.98 1.78
CA VAL A 153 -4.35 18.57 2.15
C VAL A 153 -3.85 18.41 3.60
N PRO A 154 -4.69 17.96 4.54
CA PRO A 154 -4.26 17.72 5.92
C PRO A 154 -3.25 16.58 5.96
N TYR A 155 -2.33 16.67 6.90
CA TYR A 155 -1.31 15.65 7.12
C TYR A 155 -1.17 15.32 8.60
N TYR A 156 -0.72 14.10 8.90
CA TYR A 156 -0.56 13.60 10.26
C TYR A 156 0.56 12.56 10.33
N GLU A 157 1.18 12.46 11.50
CA GLU A 157 2.18 11.43 11.76
C GLU A 157 1.49 10.11 12.10
N ILE A 158 1.92 9.02 11.46
CA ILE A 158 1.56 7.66 11.86
C ILE A 158 2.64 7.21 12.84
N PRO A 159 2.31 6.96 14.12
CA PRO A 159 3.32 6.70 15.14
C PRO A 159 3.99 5.35 14.90
N LEU A 160 5.33 5.36 14.80
CA LEU A 160 6.14 4.13 14.76
C LEU A 160 6.14 3.42 16.11
N TYR A 161 6.06 4.18 17.20
CA TYR A 161 6.09 3.67 18.57
C TYR A 161 4.87 4.14 19.37
N ILE A 162 4.34 3.27 20.23
CA ILE A 162 3.33 3.57 21.24
C ILE A 162 3.83 3.06 22.58
N ASN A 163 3.90 3.93 23.59
CA ASN A 163 4.40 3.61 24.93
C ASN A 163 5.81 2.99 24.93
N GLY A 164 6.67 3.40 23.99
CA GLY A 164 8.06 2.92 23.87
C GLY A 164 8.21 1.60 23.10
N GLU A 165 7.12 0.95 22.71
CA GLU A 165 7.11 -0.28 21.91
C GLU A 165 6.70 0.00 20.47
N LEU A 166 7.10 -0.86 19.53
CA LEU A 166 6.66 -0.74 18.14
C LEU A 166 5.14 -0.81 18.05
N ASN A 167 4.56 0.08 17.25
CA ASN A 167 3.12 0.16 17.06
C ASN A 167 2.62 -1.04 16.24
N LEU A 168 1.64 -1.77 16.79
CA LEU A 168 1.04 -2.96 16.18
C LEU A 168 -0.48 -2.87 16.05
N GLU A 169 -1.07 -1.70 16.31
CA GLU A 169 -2.52 -1.53 16.45
C GLU A 169 -3.29 -1.79 15.15
N VAL A 170 -2.71 -1.44 14.00
CA VAL A 170 -3.32 -1.56 12.66
C VAL A 170 -2.30 -2.10 11.64
N PRO A 171 -2.73 -2.58 10.46
CA PRO A 171 -1.86 -3.28 9.52
C PRO A 171 -0.58 -2.52 9.12
N LEU A 172 -0.68 -1.23 8.77
CA LEU A 172 0.48 -0.48 8.28
C LEU A 172 1.62 -0.34 9.33
N PRO A 173 1.35 0.00 10.60
CA PRO A 173 2.37 -0.11 11.66
C PRO A 173 2.94 -1.52 11.87
N GLN A 174 2.18 -2.59 11.62
CA GLN A 174 2.74 -3.96 11.65
C GLN A 174 3.77 -4.17 10.54
N ASP A 175 3.52 -3.61 9.35
CA ASP A 175 4.52 -3.57 8.29
C ASP A 175 5.75 -2.77 8.71
N PHE A 176 5.56 -1.59 9.33
CA PHE A 176 6.68 -0.79 9.83
C PHE A 176 7.56 -1.60 10.78
N MET A 177 6.95 -2.32 11.73
CA MET A 177 7.65 -3.24 12.62
C MET A 177 8.46 -4.27 11.82
N ALA A 178 7.86 -4.94 10.84
CA ALA A 178 8.53 -5.95 10.03
C ALA A 178 9.68 -5.37 9.18
N TRP A 179 9.58 -4.12 8.73
CA TRP A 179 10.62 -3.47 7.94
C TRP A 179 11.79 -2.99 8.79
N VAL A 180 11.52 -2.31 9.90
CA VAL A 180 12.59 -1.71 10.74
C VAL A 180 13.37 -2.76 11.53
N THR A 181 12.74 -3.90 11.85
CA THR A 181 13.39 -4.99 12.60
C THR A 181 14.38 -5.80 11.76
N GLN A 182 14.40 -5.64 10.44
CA GLN A 182 15.47 -6.17 9.58
C GLN A 182 16.79 -5.39 9.70
N GLY A 183 16.76 -4.22 10.35
CA GLY A 183 17.88 -3.33 10.57
C GLY A 183 17.91 -2.15 9.58
N PRO A 184 18.84 -1.18 9.79
CA PRO A 184 18.94 0.00 8.92
C PRO A 184 19.15 -0.33 7.45
N VAL A 185 19.95 -1.38 7.17
CA VAL A 185 20.13 -1.96 5.84
C VAL A 185 20.12 -3.48 6.00
N THR A 186 19.14 -4.17 5.39
CA THR A 186 19.08 -5.63 5.43
C THR A 186 20.33 -6.26 4.79
N ASN A 187 21.00 -7.16 5.52
CA ASN A 187 22.12 -7.94 5.00
C ASN A 187 21.62 -9.03 4.05
N ARG A 188 21.55 -8.71 2.75
CA ARG A 188 21.06 -9.63 1.70
C ARG A 188 22.03 -10.78 1.36
N THR A 189 23.26 -10.78 1.88
CA THR A 189 24.25 -11.85 1.59
C THR A 189 23.90 -13.20 2.23
N ILE A 190 23.05 -13.19 3.26
CA ILE A 190 22.61 -14.37 3.99
C ILE A 190 21.19 -14.80 3.63
N GLU A 191 20.53 -14.05 2.75
CA GLU A 191 19.16 -14.29 2.33
C GLU A 191 19.06 -15.57 1.50
N ARG A 192 17.96 -16.30 1.68
CA ARG A 192 17.62 -17.49 0.90
C ARG A 192 16.24 -17.31 0.30
N LEU A 193 16.21 -16.85 -0.94
CA LEU A 193 14.98 -16.63 -1.67
C LEU A 193 14.34 -17.97 -2.05
N GLY A 194 13.05 -18.12 -1.73
CA GLY A 194 12.21 -19.25 -2.11
C GLY A 194 11.34 -18.95 -3.32
N GLU A 195 10.49 -19.91 -3.69
CA GLU A 195 9.57 -19.77 -4.83
C GLU A 195 8.56 -18.63 -4.66
N SER A 196 8.15 -18.33 -3.42
CA SER A 196 7.25 -17.22 -3.12
C SER A 196 7.86 -15.85 -3.35
N ASP A 197 9.20 -15.75 -3.38
CA ASP A 197 9.93 -14.48 -3.47
C ASP A 197 10.14 -13.99 -4.90
N ILE A 198 9.45 -14.60 -5.88
CA ILE A 198 9.57 -14.24 -7.29
C ILE A 198 9.26 -12.74 -7.54
N GLY A 199 8.35 -12.13 -6.76
CA GLY A 199 8.09 -10.70 -6.81
C GLY A 199 9.28 -9.84 -6.37
N VAL A 200 9.96 -10.25 -5.29
CA VAL A 200 11.18 -9.60 -4.78
C VAL A 200 12.31 -9.72 -5.80
N ILE A 201 12.50 -10.92 -6.37
CA ILE A 201 13.49 -11.16 -7.44
C ILE A 201 13.23 -10.24 -8.63
N GLN A 202 11.98 -10.18 -9.10
CA GLN A 202 11.59 -9.36 -10.24
C GLN A 202 11.83 -7.87 -9.96
N PHE A 203 11.47 -7.38 -8.77
CA PHE A 203 11.70 -5.98 -8.40
C PHE A 203 13.18 -5.62 -8.40
N ARG A 204 14.04 -6.46 -7.81
CA ARG A 204 15.49 -6.25 -7.80
C ARG A 204 16.06 -6.23 -9.23
N GLN A 205 15.62 -7.14 -10.09
CA GLN A 205 16.00 -7.14 -11.50
C GLN A 205 15.60 -5.82 -12.19
N MET A 206 14.36 -5.37 -11.99
CA MET A 206 13.88 -4.09 -12.54
C MET A 206 14.69 -2.89 -12.03
N LEU A 207 15.14 -2.91 -10.76
CA LEU A 207 16.03 -1.88 -10.24
C LEU A 207 17.39 -1.87 -10.93
N PHE A 208 18.03 -3.03 -11.11
CA PHE A 208 19.31 -3.10 -11.81
C PHE A 208 19.19 -2.68 -13.28
N GLU A 209 18.13 -3.14 -13.97
CA GLU A 209 17.81 -2.71 -15.34
C GLU A 209 17.65 -1.19 -15.43
N ALA A 210 16.90 -0.58 -14.50
CA ALA A 210 16.70 0.87 -14.47
C ALA A 210 18.01 1.64 -14.18
N ILE A 211 18.87 1.12 -13.30
CA ILE A 211 20.18 1.70 -13.03
C ILE A 211 21.03 1.70 -14.30
N ASP A 212 21.03 0.62 -15.07
CA ASP A 212 21.82 0.53 -16.29
C ASP A 212 21.26 1.45 -17.39
N VAL A 213 19.93 1.55 -17.54
CA VAL A 213 19.29 2.54 -18.42
C VAL A 213 19.72 3.97 -18.10
N VAL A 214 19.75 4.32 -16.81
CA VAL A 214 20.18 5.66 -16.37
C VAL A 214 21.66 5.90 -16.68
N LYS A 215 22.54 4.91 -16.46
CA LYS A 215 23.97 5.01 -16.79
C LYS A 215 24.21 5.26 -18.28
N ASP A 216 23.38 4.67 -19.14
CA ASP A 216 23.43 4.83 -20.59
C ASP A 216 22.79 6.16 -21.06
N GLY A 217 22.32 7.00 -20.14
CA GLY A 217 21.71 8.31 -20.42
C GLY A 217 20.24 8.23 -20.86
N GLY A 218 19.60 7.07 -20.68
CA GLY A 218 18.18 6.87 -20.95
C GLY A 218 17.27 7.29 -19.79
N ASP A 219 15.98 7.36 -20.08
CA ASP A 219 14.93 7.60 -19.09
C ASP A 219 14.38 6.24 -18.60
N PRO A 220 14.50 5.91 -17.30
CA PRO A 220 13.91 4.69 -16.75
C PRO A 220 12.38 4.81 -16.67
N MET A 221 11.73 3.68 -16.35
CA MET A 221 10.26 3.60 -16.19
C MET A 221 9.74 4.74 -15.30
N ASN A 222 8.62 5.34 -15.72
CA ASN A 222 7.90 6.42 -15.03
C ASN A 222 8.65 7.77 -14.98
N VAL A 223 9.60 8.01 -15.89
CA VAL A 223 10.09 9.36 -16.21
C VAL A 223 9.26 9.94 -17.36
N PHE A 224 8.48 10.97 -17.06
CA PHE A 224 7.58 11.60 -18.02
C PHE A 224 8.17 12.91 -18.56
N ARG A 225 8.32 12.99 -19.88
CA ARG A 225 8.82 14.18 -20.60
C ARG A 225 7.74 14.88 -21.42
N ILE A 226 6.72 14.12 -21.87
CA ILE A 226 5.66 14.58 -22.77
C ILE A 226 4.43 15.01 -21.93
N PRO A 227 3.98 16.27 -22.00
CA PRO A 227 2.84 16.75 -21.21
C PRO A 227 1.52 16.00 -21.46
N GLU A 228 1.25 15.64 -22.71
CA GLU A 228 0.01 15.00 -23.14
C GLU A 228 -0.12 13.57 -22.57
N GLU A 229 1.01 12.89 -22.35
CA GLU A 229 1.06 11.57 -21.70
C GLU A 229 0.95 11.67 -20.16
N ASN A 230 0.95 12.88 -19.62
CA ASN A 230 0.97 13.16 -18.18
C ASN A 230 -0.27 13.97 -17.73
N GLU A 231 -1.41 13.89 -18.43
CA GLU A 231 -2.63 14.61 -18.01
C GLU A 231 -3.29 13.96 -16.79
N CYS A 232 -3.55 12.65 -16.89
CA CYS A 232 -4.02 11.78 -15.81
C CYS A 232 -3.59 10.34 -16.13
N ILE A 233 -2.64 9.82 -15.36
CA ILE A 233 -2.13 8.45 -15.55
C ILE A 233 -2.99 7.51 -14.73
N MET A 234 -3.90 6.82 -15.42
CA MET A 234 -4.84 5.88 -14.82
C MET A 234 -4.17 4.57 -14.45
N MET A 235 -4.56 4.02 -13.29
CA MET A 235 -4.09 2.73 -12.84
C MET A 235 -5.26 1.87 -12.39
N THR A 236 -5.44 0.76 -13.10
CA THR A 236 -6.44 -0.25 -12.74
C THR A 236 -6.04 -0.93 -11.44
N GLN A 237 -7.01 -1.38 -10.66
CA GLN A 237 -6.79 -2.16 -9.44
C GLN A 237 -7.97 -3.12 -9.24
N GLU A 238 -7.74 -4.24 -8.56
CA GLU A 238 -8.78 -5.19 -8.19
C GLU A 238 -9.83 -4.59 -7.24
N SER A 239 -11.07 -5.08 -7.35
CA SER A 239 -12.07 -4.84 -6.30
C SER A 239 -11.71 -5.65 -5.05
N VAL A 240 -11.61 -5.01 -3.89
CA VAL A 240 -11.28 -5.71 -2.64
C VAL A 240 -12.45 -6.61 -2.20
N TYR A 241 -12.24 -7.93 -2.20
CA TYR A 241 -13.26 -8.92 -1.82
C TYR A 241 -13.47 -9.02 -0.29
N TYR A 242 -12.44 -8.68 0.50
CA TYR A 242 -12.47 -8.87 1.97
C TYR A 242 -13.48 -7.98 2.69
N THR A 243 -14.07 -7.01 2.01
CA THR A 243 -15.08 -6.10 2.55
C THR A 243 -16.36 -6.22 1.71
N PRO A 244 -17.31 -7.08 2.14
CA PRO A 244 -18.58 -7.27 1.44
C PRO A 244 -19.42 -6.00 1.36
N ASP A 245 -19.21 -5.06 2.28
CA ASP A 245 -19.94 -3.80 2.33
C ASP A 245 -19.15 -2.67 1.66
N ARG A 246 -19.65 -2.25 0.49
CA ARG A 246 -19.03 -1.21 -0.35
C ARG A 246 -19.21 0.22 0.18
N ASN A 247 -19.91 0.42 1.30
CA ASN A 247 -20.33 1.76 1.73
C ASN A 247 -19.98 2.13 3.17
N GLN A 248 -19.19 1.34 3.91
CA GLN A 248 -18.92 1.68 5.32
C GLN A 248 -17.68 2.54 5.51
N ALA A 249 -17.86 3.85 5.62
CA ALA A 249 -16.84 4.80 6.11
C ALA A 249 -16.17 4.35 7.43
N ARG A 250 -16.84 3.49 8.22
CA ARG A 250 -16.30 2.89 9.45
C ARG A 250 -15.04 2.04 9.23
N MET A 251 -14.83 1.49 8.04
CA MET A 251 -13.61 0.72 7.74
C MET A 251 -12.35 1.57 7.76
N ILE A 252 -12.48 2.89 7.64
CA ILE A 252 -11.37 3.82 7.72
C ILE A 252 -10.68 3.75 9.09
N TYR A 253 -11.39 3.48 10.19
CA TYR A 253 -10.78 3.34 11.52
C TYR A 253 -9.90 2.09 11.69
N HIS A 254 -10.02 1.10 10.81
CA HIS A 254 -9.18 -0.10 10.86
C HIS A 254 -7.83 0.10 10.17
N GLY A 255 -7.64 1.22 9.47
CA GLY A 255 -6.38 1.62 8.86
C GLY A 255 -5.61 2.65 9.70
N HIS A 256 -4.54 3.18 9.10
CA HIS A 256 -3.69 4.21 9.71
C HIS A 256 -4.40 5.57 9.86
N GLN A 257 -5.48 5.78 9.10
CA GLN A 257 -6.28 7.00 9.12
C GLN A 257 -6.89 7.29 10.51
N ARG A 258 -6.96 6.30 11.40
CA ARG A 258 -7.33 6.51 12.81
C ARG A 258 -6.43 7.50 13.56
N TYR A 259 -5.20 7.72 13.08
CA TYR A 259 -4.27 8.71 13.63
C TYR A 259 -4.49 10.11 13.06
N ASN A 260 -5.38 10.26 12.06
CA ASN A 260 -5.72 11.55 11.50
C ASN A 260 -6.60 12.34 12.49
N PRO A 261 -6.17 13.52 12.97
CA PRO A 261 -6.97 14.33 13.89
C PRO A 261 -8.28 14.86 13.28
N LYS A 262 -8.43 14.79 11.95
CA LYS A 262 -9.63 15.17 11.21
C LYS A 262 -10.49 14.00 10.76
N ILE A 263 -10.24 12.78 11.27
CA ILE A 263 -10.93 11.59 10.78
C ILE A 263 -12.45 11.65 10.90
N GLU A 264 -12.96 12.24 11.99
CA GLU A 264 -14.40 12.42 12.21
C GLU A 264 -15.04 13.38 11.19
N GLU A 265 -14.30 14.42 10.77
CA GLU A 265 -14.74 15.35 9.72
C GLU A 265 -14.84 14.61 8.37
N ILE A 266 -13.84 13.78 8.06
CA ILE A 266 -13.81 12.99 6.83
C ILE A 266 -14.97 12.00 6.80
N ILE A 267 -15.18 11.26 7.89
CA ILE A 267 -16.26 10.28 8.01
C ILE A 267 -17.64 10.96 7.99
N GLY A 268 -17.76 12.14 8.60
CA GLY A 268 -18.98 12.94 8.58
C GLY A 268 -19.42 13.42 7.20
N MET A 269 -18.52 13.44 6.22
CA MET A 269 -18.86 13.76 4.82
C MET A 269 -19.52 12.58 4.07
N PHE A 270 -19.38 11.35 4.56
CA PHE A 270 -20.05 10.21 3.94
C PHE A 270 -21.54 10.15 4.30
N PRO A 271 -22.42 9.69 3.39
CA PRO A 271 -23.81 9.44 3.72
C PRO A 271 -23.94 8.43 4.87
N LYS A 272 -24.95 8.64 5.73
CA LYS A 272 -25.25 7.77 6.88
C LYS A 272 -26.07 6.55 6.50
#